data_AF-A0A480BVM0-F1
#
_entry.id   AF-A0A480BVM0-F1
#
_cell.length_a   1.000
_cell.length_b   1.000
_cell.length_c   1.000
_cell.angle_alpha   90.00
_cell.angle_beta   90.00
_cell.angle_gamma   90.00
#
_symmetry.space_group_name_H-M   'P 1'
#
loop_
_entity.id
_entity.type
_entity.pdbx_description
1 polymer ?
#
loop_
_entity_poly.entity_id
_entity_poly.type
_entity_poly.pdbx_seq_one_letter_code
_entity_poly.pdbx_strand_id
1 'polypeptide(L)'
;TTMINGLGIVGWGVGGIEAEACMLGQPIYLKMPQVVGVRLTGKLREGVTATDLTLTLVQMLRKFGVVEKFVEFFGPGLDALPLADRATIANMAPEYGATIGFFPVDAEALKYLKNTGRPAEVLDEVERYYRAQGMFRTADSAEPEFTDVLELDMSTVEPSLAGPKRPHDRVGLSKVKESFLNALTTPVDKDGFAVPADRLDATAPVAGSGETLRHGSVTIAAITSCTNTSNPSVMVGAGLVAKKAAARGLTVPGYVKTSLAPGSRVVNSYLERAGLLEPLQALRFNVVGYGCTT
;
A
#
# COMPACT_ATOMS: atom_id res chain seq x y z
N THR A 1 -8.51 1.25 -10.50
CA THR A 1 -9.53 0.21 -10.33
C THR A 1 -10.07 0.23 -8.91
N THR A 2 -9.58 -0.50 -7.90
CA THR A 2 -10.02 -0.26 -6.50
C THR A 2 -9.24 0.86 -5.80
N MET A 3 -7.98 1.11 -6.19
CA MET A 3 -7.18 2.24 -5.68
C MET A 3 -7.89 3.61 -5.76
N ILE A 4 -8.76 3.80 -6.77
CA ILE A 4 -9.49 5.05 -6.98
C ILE A 4 -10.55 5.29 -5.89
N ASN A 5 -10.94 4.24 -5.16
CA ASN A 5 -11.91 4.33 -4.07
C ASN A 5 -11.38 5.18 -2.91
N GLY A 6 -10.06 5.37 -2.79
CA GLY A 6 -9.45 6.32 -1.85
C GLY A 6 -9.78 7.80 -2.15
N LEU A 7 -10.25 8.10 -3.36
CA LEU A 7 -10.71 9.42 -3.80
C LEU A 7 -12.24 9.55 -3.80
N GLY A 8 -12.97 8.58 -3.23
CA GLY A 8 -14.45 8.61 -3.20
C GLY A 8 -15.12 8.26 -4.52
N ILE A 9 -14.40 7.58 -5.42
CA ILE A 9 -14.93 7.08 -6.68
C ILE A 9 -15.12 5.56 -6.56
N VAL A 10 -16.36 5.10 -6.72
CA VAL A 10 -16.68 3.67 -6.73
C VAL A 10 -16.17 3.06 -8.04
N GLY A 11 -15.35 2.02 -7.94
CA GLY A 11 -14.77 1.32 -9.07
C GLY A 11 -13.97 0.09 -8.63
N TRP A 12 -13.97 -0.97 -9.43
CA TRP A 12 -13.32 -2.24 -9.09
C TRP A 12 -12.93 -3.02 -10.35
N GLY A 13 -12.20 -4.12 -10.14
CA GLY A 13 -11.63 -4.92 -11.22
C GLY A 13 -12.65 -5.86 -11.80
N VAL A 14 -12.73 -5.89 -13.12
CA VAL A 14 -13.62 -6.77 -13.89
C VAL A 14 -12.81 -7.51 -14.94
N GLY A 15 -13.37 -8.62 -15.44
CA GLY A 15 -12.79 -9.32 -16.59
C GLY A 15 -12.85 -8.47 -17.86
N GLY A 16 -11.99 -8.76 -18.84
CA GLY A 16 -11.98 -8.02 -20.12
C GLY A 16 -13.34 -8.05 -20.83
N ILE A 17 -14.03 -9.19 -20.82
CA ILE A 17 -15.36 -9.37 -21.42
C ILE A 17 -16.42 -8.48 -20.74
N GLU A 18 -16.40 -8.40 -19.41
CA GLU A 18 -17.32 -7.53 -18.66
C GLU A 18 -17.05 -6.05 -18.95
N ALA A 19 -15.77 -5.67 -19.05
CA ALA A 19 -15.38 -4.31 -19.42
C ALA A 19 -15.86 -3.96 -20.84
N GLU A 20 -15.68 -4.85 -21.82
CA GLU A 20 -16.17 -4.68 -23.20
C GLU A 20 -17.70 -4.55 -23.25
N ALA A 21 -18.43 -5.37 -22.50
CA ALA A 21 -19.89 -5.28 -22.42
C ALA A 21 -20.33 -3.91 -21.85
N CYS A 22 -19.67 -3.42 -20.79
CA CYS A 22 -19.94 -2.09 -20.23
C CYS A 22 -19.66 -0.98 -21.24
N MET A 23 -18.57 -1.09 -22.00
CA MET A 23 -18.24 -0.13 -23.06
C MET A 23 -19.30 -0.09 -24.18
N LEU A 24 -20.02 -1.19 -24.39
CA LEU A 24 -21.14 -1.29 -25.33
C LEU A 24 -22.49 -0.88 -24.70
N GLY A 25 -22.48 -0.36 -23.47
CA GLY A 25 -23.67 0.15 -22.77
C GLY A 25 -24.41 -0.91 -21.95
N GLN A 26 -23.87 -2.12 -21.81
CA GLN A 26 -24.47 -3.14 -20.95
C GLN A 26 -24.27 -2.79 -19.47
N PRO A 27 -25.32 -2.82 -18.63
CA PRO A 27 -25.18 -2.64 -17.18
C PRO A 27 -24.36 -3.76 -16.53
N ILE A 28 -23.66 -3.43 -15.44
CA ILE A 28 -23.09 -4.44 -14.53
C ILE A 28 -24.20 -4.96 -13.62
N TYR A 29 -24.36 -6.28 -13.57
CA TYR A 29 -25.25 -6.94 -12.63
C TYR A 29 -24.44 -7.45 -11.44
N LEU A 30 -24.78 -6.98 -10.25
CA LEU A 30 -24.13 -7.36 -9.01
C LEU A 30 -25.22 -7.69 -7.98
N LYS A 31 -25.04 -8.81 -7.26
CA LYS A 31 -25.84 -9.10 -6.07
C LYS A 31 -25.61 -7.97 -5.07
N MET A 32 -26.68 -7.41 -4.51
CA MET A 32 -26.58 -6.32 -3.53
C MET A 32 -25.56 -6.72 -2.44
N PRO A 33 -24.43 -6.00 -2.32
CA PRO A 33 -23.34 -6.43 -1.47
C PRO A 33 -23.64 -6.03 -0.02
N GLN A 34 -23.18 -6.84 0.92
CA GLN A 34 -23.04 -6.39 2.30
C GLN A 34 -21.94 -5.34 2.36
N VAL A 35 -22.08 -4.36 3.26
CA VAL A 35 -21.09 -3.30 3.47
C VAL A 35 -20.53 -3.46 4.88
N VAL A 36 -19.24 -3.78 4.98
CA VAL A 36 -18.50 -3.86 6.23
C VAL A 36 -17.86 -2.49 6.50
N GLY A 37 -18.27 -1.86 7.59
CA GLY A 37 -17.69 -0.60 8.05
C GLY A 37 -16.37 -0.84 8.78
N VAL A 38 -15.33 -0.08 8.44
CA VAL A 38 -14.08 -0.05 9.19
C VAL A 38 -13.90 1.32 9.83
N ARG A 39 -14.15 1.38 11.14
CA ARG A 39 -13.97 2.59 11.93
C ARG A 39 -12.50 2.79 12.23
N LEU A 40 -11.91 3.85 11.67
CA LEU A 40 -10.56 4.28 11.98
C LEU A 40 -10.59 5.36 13.04
N THR A 41 -9.78 5.19 14.09
CA THR A 41 -9.59 6.18 15.17
C THR A 41 -8.10 6.45 15.39
N GLY A 42 -7.79 7.46 16.19
CA GLY A 42 -6.41 7.82 16.50
C GLY A 42 -5.63 8.36 15.28
N LYS A 43 -4.31 8.31 15.37
CA LYS A 43 -3.36 8.73 14.32
C LYS A 43 -2.17 7.79 14.30
N LEU A 44 -1.56 7.60 13.13
CA LEU A 44 -0.33 6.82 13.01
C LEU A 44 0.80 7.47 13.83
N ARG A 45 1.57 6.64 14.52
CA ARG A 45 2.76 7.08 15.27
C ARG A 45 3.89 7.43 14.32
N GLU A 46 4.83 8.25 14.79
CA GLU A 46 6.05 8.56 14.03
C GLU A 46 6.79 7.27 13.66
N GLY A 47 7.29 7.21 12.42
CA GLY A 47 7.99 6.04 11.88
C GLY A 47 7.06 4.92 11.38
N VAL A 48 5.74 5.04 11.56
CA VAL A 48 4.74 4.14 10.97
C VAL A 48 4.26 4.72 9.64
N THR A 49 4.15 3.87 8.62
CA THR A 49 3.81 4.27 7.25
C THR A 49 2.40 3.85 6.84
N ALA A 50 1.92 4.40 5.73
CA ALA A 50 0.68 3.95 5.09
C ALA A 50 0.71 2.45 4.73
N THR A 51 1.88 1.92 4.39
CA THR A 51 2.09 0.51 4.11
C THR A 51 1.81 -0.33 5.36
N ASP A 52 2.30 0.09 6.53
CA ASP A 52 2.08 -0.63 7.80
C ASP A 52 0.59 -0.68 8.19
N LEU A 53 -0.10 0.45 8.03
CA LEU A 53 -1.55 0.52 8.24
C LEU A 53 -2.28 -0.40 7.27
N THR A 54 -1.90 -0.37 6.00
CA THR A 54 -2.52 -1.21 4.96
C THR A 54 -2.31 -2.69 5.25
N LEU A 55 -1.10 -3.13 5.63
CA LEU A 55 -0.85 -4.54 5.98
C LEU A 55 -1.64 -4.97 7.22
N THR A 56 -1.82 -4.08 8.19
CA THR A 56 -2.64 -4.33 9.38
C THR A 56 -4.11 -4.53 8.99
N LEU A 57 -4.64 -3.66 8.14
CA LEU A 57 -6.00 -3.76 7.62
C LEU A 57 -6.19 -5.01 6.77
N VAL A 58 -5.22 -5.35 5.91
CA VAL A 58 -5.25 -6.57 5.08
C VAL A 58 -5.37 -7.80 5.97
N GLN A 59 -4.53 -7.92 6.99
CA GLN A 59 -4.57 -9.04 7.94
C GLN A 59 -5.92 -9.10 8.67
N MET A 60 -6.41 -7.96 9.18
CA MET A 60 -7.67 -7.87 9.92
C MET A 60 -8.87 -8.27 9.06
N LEU A 61 -9.00 -7.68 7.87
CA LEU A 61 -10.12 -7.92 6.95
C LEU A 61 -10.08 -9.33 6.36
N ARG A 62 -8.89 -9.87 6.08
CA ARG A 62 -8.76 -11.26 5.63
C ARG A 62 -9.18 -12.26 6.71
N LYS A 63 -8.86 -11.99 7.98
CA LYS A 63 -9.30 -12.80 9.12
C LYS A 63 -10.82 -12.72 9.32
N PHE A 64 -11.41 -11.56 9.12
CA PHE A 64 -12.87 -11.38 9.23
C PHE A 64 -13.64 -12.06 8.09
N GLY A 65 -13.13 -11.98 6.86
CA GLY A 65 -13.77 -12.54 5.67
C GLY A 65 -14.72 -11.55 4.99
N VAL A 66 -14.18 -10.81 4.03
CA VAL A 66 -14.91 -9.79 3.24
C VAL A 66 -15.03 -10.13 1.75
N VAL A 67 -14.91 -11.41 1.40
CA VAL A 67 -15.08 -11.89 0.02
C VAL A 67 -16.47 -11.53 -0.49
N GLU A 68 -16.53 -10.91 -1.68
CA GLU A 68 -17.76 -10.41 -2.33
C GLU A 68 -18.51 -9.31 -1.55
N LYS A 69 -17.90 -8.74 -0.50
CA LYS A 69 -18.44 -7.62 0.27
C LYS A 69 -17.81 -6.30 -0.16
N PHE A 70 -18.50 -5.20 0.15
CA PHE A 70 -17.90 -3.88 0.12
C PHE A 70 -17.29 -3.59 1.49
N VAL A 71 -16.17 -2.90 1.49
CA VAL A 71 -15.59 -2.31 2.70
C VAL A 71 -15.67 -0.81 2.58
N GLU A 72 -16.20 -0.14 3.59
CA GLU A 72 -16.25 1.32 3.67
C GLU A 72 -15.52 1.79 4.93
N PHE A 73 -14.59 2.71 4.75
CA PHE A 73 -13.81 3.28 5.85
C PHE A 73 -14.50 4.53 6.37
N PHE A 74 -14.61 4.64 7.70
CA PHE A 74 -15.28 5.76 8.36
C PHE A 74 -14.63 6.09 9.72
N GLY A 75 -15.18 7.08 10.43
CA GLY A 75 -14.70 7.49 11.74
C GLY A 75 -13.69 8.66 11.70
N PRO A 76 -13.30 9.18 12.88
CA PRO A 76 -12.50 10.40 13.00
C PRO A 76 -11.06 10.24 12.49
N GLY A 77 -10.57 9.01 12.37
CA GLY A 77 -9.23 8.74 11.83
C GLY A 77 -9.03 9.19 10.39
N LEU A 78 -10.10 9.26 9.59
CA LEU A 78 -10.01 9.70 8.19
C LEU A 78 -9.52 11.14 8.04
N ASP A 79 -9.75 12.00 9.04
CA ASP A 79 -9.31 13.41 9.02
C ASP A 79 -7.79 13.53 9.17
N ALA A 80 -7.14 12.47 9.66
CA ALA A 80 -5.70 12.38 9.79
C ALA A 80 -5.04 11.63 8.63
N LEU A 81 -5.80 11.09 7.69
CA LEU A 81 -5.29 10.27 6.59
C LEU A 81 -5.23 11.07 5.28
N PRO A 82 -4.03 11.40 4.78
CA PRO A 82 -3.84 11.97 3.46
C PRO A 82 -4.42 11.07 2.36
N LEU A 83 -4.78 11.67 1.23
CA LEU A 83 -5.41 10.89 0.15
C LEU A 83 -4.53 9.74 -0.39
N ALA A 84 -3.22 9.95 -0.43
CA ALA A 84 -2.30 8.91 -0.87
C ALA A 84 -2.36 7.66 0.01
N ASP A 85 -2.56 7.82 1.33
CA ASP A 85 -2.67 6.72 2.27
C ASP A 85 -4.01 5.97 2.07
N ARG A 86 -5.10 6.72 1.85
CA ARG A 86 -6.41 6.14 1.49
C ARG A 86 -6.32 5.30 0.21
N ALA A 87 -5.61 5.81 -0.80
CA ALA A 87 -5.38 5.11 -2.06
C ALA A 87 -4.52 3.85 -1.88
N THR A 88 -3.50 3.89 -1.01
CA THR A 88 -2.69 2.69 -0.65
C THR A 88 -3.58 1.60 -0.04
N ILE A 89 -4.46 1.97 0.90
CA ILE A 89 -5.40 1.04 1.54
C ILE A 89 -6.40 0.47 0.53
N ALA A 90 -7.07 1.34 -0.23
CA ALA A 90 -8.08 0.96 -1.20
C ALA A 90 -7.51 0.08 -2.34
N ASN A 91 -6.25 0.30 -2.71
CA ASN A 91 -5.58 -0.51 -3.72
C ASN A 91 -5.49 -1.98 -3.30
N MET A 92 -5.35 -2.26 -2.00
CA MET A 92 -5.20 -3.62 -1.49
C MET A 92 -6.52 -4.38 -1.27
N ALA A 93 -7.65 -3.85 -1.80
CA ALA A 93 -8.95 -4.51 -1.70
C ALA A 93 -8.98 -5.97 -2.18
N PRO A 94 -8.37 -6.32 -3.33
CA PRO A 94 -8.28 -7.70 -3.77
C PRO A 94 -7.50 -8.60 -2.78
N GLU A 95 -6.48 -8.08 -2.11
CA GLU A 95 -5.65 -8.82 -1.16
C GLU A 95 -6.41 -9.20 0.12
N TYR A 96 -7.29 -8.33 0.62
CA TYR A 96 -8.19 -8.68 1.72
C TYR A 96 -9.53 -9.30 1.27
N GLY A 97 -9.79 -9.33 -0.02
CA GLY A 97 -10.89 -10.06 -0.66
C GLY A 97 -12.14 -9.25 -0.96
N ALA A 98 -12.17 -7.95 -0.63
CA ALA A 98 -13.33 -7.12 -0.91
C ALA A 98 -13.43 -6.74 -2.38
N THR A 99 -14.65 -6.48 -2.84
CA THR A 99 -14.89 -5.93 -4.18
C THR A 99 -14.35 -4.50 -4.28
N ILE A 100 -14.55 -3.68 -3.23
CA ILE A 100 -14.04 -2.31 -3.10
C ILE A 100 -13.57 -2.01 -1.68
N GLY A 101 -12.70 -1.01 -1.55
CA GLY A 101 -12.31 -0.39 -0.28
C GLY A 101 -12.57 1.12 -0.32
N PHE A 102 -13.77 1.55 0.05
CA PHE A 102 -14.29 2.88 -0.20
C PHE A 102 -13.97 3.89 0.91
N PHE A 103 -13.50 5.07 0.50
CA PHE A 103 -13.40 6.26 1.35
C PHE A 103 -14.31 7.35 0.76
N PRO A 104 -15.25 7.92 1.52
CA PRO A 104 -16.16 8.94 0.98
C PRO A 104 -15.42 10.23 0.58
N VAL A 105 -16.04 10.99 -0.32
CA VAL A 105 -15.54 12.31 -0.74
C VAL A 105 -15.62 13.28 0.44
N ASP A 106 -14.51 13.94 0.75
CA ASP A 106 -14.40 14.96 1.80
C ASP A 106 -13.44 16.10 1.39
N ALA A 107 -13.10 16.96 2.35
CA ALA A 107 -12.18 18.07 2.12
C ALA A 107 -10.77 17.64 1.68
N GLU A 108 -10.30 16.46 2.10
CA GLU A 108 -8.99 15.94 1.67
C GLU A 108 -9.04 15.47 0.20
N ALA A 109 -10.17 14.92 -0.25
CA ALA A 109 -10.39 14.64 -1.67
C ALA A 109 -10.29 15.92 -2.53
N LEU A 110 -10.96 17.00 -2.12
CA LEU A 110 -10.88 18.30 -2.83
C LEU A 110 -9.45 18.87 -2.80
N LYS A 111 -8.77 18.78 -1.66
CA LYS A 111 -7.38 19.22 -1.52
C LYS A 111 -6.44 18.45 -2.45
N TYR A 112 -6.65 17.14 -2.61
CA TYR A 112 -5.88 16.36 -3.57
C TYR A 112 -6.15 16.79 -5.03
N LEU A 113 -7.43 17.00 -5.40
CA LEU A 113 -7.78 17.51 -6.73
C LEU A 113 -7.13 18.86 -7.01
N LYS A 114 -7.12 19.77 -6.02
CA LYS A 114 -6.42 21.05 -6.10
C LYS A 114 -4.91 20.87 -6.30
N ASN A 115 -4.28 20.03 -5.48
CA ASN A 115 -2.83 19.78 -5.54
C ASN A 115 -2.38 19.09 -6.83
N THR A 116 -3.29 18.37 -7.50
CA THR A 116 -3.07 17.75 -8.80
C THR A 116 -3.49 18.63 -9.98
N GLY A 117 -3.74 19.92 -9.72
CA GLY A 117 -3.92 20.95 -10.73
C GLY A 117 -5.32 21.00 -11.36
N ARG A 118 -6.36 20.46 -10.69
CA ARG A 118 -7.73 20.63 -11.17
C ARG A 118 -8.19 22.09 -11.03
N PRO A 119 -8.89 22.66 -12.02
CA PRO A 119 -9.36 24.05 -11.98
C PRO A 119 -10.31 24.30 -10.81
N ALA A 120 -10.32 25.53 -10.29
CA ALA A 120 -11.17 25.91 -9.15
C ALA A 120 -12.67 25.69 -9.42
N GLU A 121 -13.12 25.93 -10.64
CA GLU A 121 -14.51 25.70 -11.08
C GLU A 121 -14.92 24.23 -10.92
N VAL A 122 -14.02 23.29 -11.24
CA VAL A 122 -14.26 21.85 -11.08
C VAL A 122 -14.32 21.48 -9.59
N LEU A 123 -13.49 22.10 -8.75
CA LEU A 123 -13.51 21.85 -7.30
C LEU A 123 -14.85 22.30 -6.69
N ASP A 124 -15.32 23.50 -7.05
CA ASP A 124 -16.61 24.03 -6.62
C ASP A 124 -17.76 23.13 -7.07
N GLU A 125 -17.74 22.69 -8.34
CA GLU A 125 -18.77 21.81 -8.89
C GLU A 125 -18.83 20.47 -8.16
N VAL A 126 -17.68 19.83 -7.92
CA VAL A 126 -17.58 18.57 -7.17
C VAL A 126 -18.13 18.75 -5.76
N GLU A 127 -17.67 19.79 -5.03
CA GLU A 127 -18.14 20.02 -3.67
C GLU A 127 -19.64 20.25 -3.61
N ARG A 128 -20.17 21.15 -4.47
CA ARG A 128 -21.59 21.47 -4.52
C ARG A 128 -22.44 20.24 -4.86
N TYR A 129 -22.01 19.45 -5.84
CA TYR A 129 -22.71 18.22 -6.24
C TYR A 129 -22.79 17.22 -5.09
N TYR A 130 -21.66 16.86 -4.49
CA TYR A 130 -21.65 15.86 -3.40
C TYR A 130 -22.40 16.35 -2.16
N ARG A 131 -22.34 17.66 -1.84
CA ARG A 131 -23.14 18.23 -0.74
C ARG A 131 -24.63 18.18 -1.02
N ALA A 132 -25.06 18.55 -2.23
CA ALA A 132 -26.47 18.52 -2.61
C ALA A 132 -27.06 17.11 -2.59
N GLN A 133 -26.24 16.09 -2.82
CA GLN A 133 -26.64 14.68 -2.75
C GLN A 133 -26.51 14.08 -1.33
N GLY A 134 -26.01 14.83 -0.34
CA GLY A 134 -25.74 14.29 1.00
C GLY A 134 -24.58 13.29 1.04
N MET A 135 -23.72 13.26 0.02
CA MET A 135 -22.60 12.33 -0.14
C MET A 135 -21.22 12.96 0.19
N PHE A 136 -21.19 14.22 0.61
CA PHE A 136 -19.95 14.88 1.06
C PHE A 136 -19.75 14.65 2.56
N ARG A 137 -18.71 13.89 2.92
CA ARG A 137 -18.36 13.62 4.32
C ARG A 137 -17.80 14.87 5.00
N THR A 138 -18.26 15.09 6.22
CA THR A 138 -17.74 16.06 7.20
C THR A 138 -17.52 15.37 8.55
N ALA A 139 -16.90 16.05 9.51
CA ALA A 139 -16.74 15.52 10.86
C ALA A 139 -18.08 15.29 11.59
N ASP A 140 -19.11 16.07 11.24
CA ASP A 140 -20.46 15.98 11.80
C ASP A 140 -21.40 15.08 11.00
N SER A 141 -20.91 14.43 9.94
CA SER A 141 -21.72 13.52 9.13
C SER A 141 -22.17 12.33 9.97
N ALA A 142 -23.45 11.98 9.87
CA ALA A 142 -23.98 10.77 10.46
C ALA A 142 -23.25 9.54 9.90
N GLU A 143 -22.99 8.57 10.76
CA GLU A 143 -22.33 7.34 10.36
C GLU A 143 -23.32 6.44 9.62
N PRO A 144 -22.93 5.87 8.46
CA PRO A 144 -23.80 4.94 7.76
C PRO A 144 -24.14 3.70 8.59
N GLU A 145 -25.28 3.10 8.32
CA GLU A 145 -25.64 1.79 8.88
C GLU A 145 -24.91 0.69 8.08
N PHE A 146 -23.93 0.04 8.72
CA PHE A 146 -23.15 -1.04 8.13
C PHE A 146 -23.72 -2.41 8.50
N THR A 147 -23.45 -3.42 7.67
CA THR A 147 -23.79 -4.81 7.97
C THR A 147 -23.03 -5.33 9.18
N ASP A 148 -21.73 -5.03 9.22
CA ASP A 148 -20.82 -5.33 10.32
C ASP A 148 -19.87 -4.16 10.50
N VAL A 149 -19.35 -3.97 11.71
CA VAL A 149 -18.37 -2.93 12.02
C VAL A 149 -17.12 -3.53 12.64
N LEU A 150 -15.96 -3.19 12.07
CA LEU A 150 -14.64 -3.43 12.63
C LEU A 150 -14.02 -2.11 13.06
N GLU A 151 -13.23 -2.13 14.13
CA GLU A 151 -12.58 -0.92 14.64
C GLU A 151 -11.06 -1.10 14.68
N LEU A 152 -10.34 -0.05 14.30
CA LEU A 152 -8.89 0.02 14.39
C LEU A 152 -8.45 1.39 14.92
N ASP A 153 -7.81 1.40 16.09
CA ASP A 153 -7.03 2.54 16.54
C ASP A 153 -5.68 2.54 15.82
N MET A 154 -5.47 3.52 14.95
CA MET A 154 -4.25 3.67 14.16
C MET A 154 -3.01 3.91 15.02
N SER A 155 -3.17 4.33 16.29
CA SER A 155 -2.04 4.48 17.22
C SER A 155 -1.38 3.13 17.55
N THR A 156 -2.14 2.04 17.44
CA THR A 156 -1.67 0.67 17.74
C THR A 156 -0.85 0.06 16.61
N VAL A 157 -0.91 0.64 15.41
CA VAL A 157 -0.14 0.15 14.25
C VAL A 157 1.35 0.30 14.52
N GLU A 158 2.11 -0.72 14.14
CA GLU A 158 3.57 -0.79 14.26
C GLU A 158 4.19 -1.08 12.88
N PRO A 159 5.46 -0.71 12.66
CA PRO A 159 6.19 -1.08 11.46
C PRO A 159 6.15 -2.58 11.22
N SER A 160 5.92 -3.02 9.99
CA SER A 160 5.68 -4.42 9.67
C SER A 160 6.08 -4.77 8.23
N LEU A 161 6.22 -6.07 7.98
CA LEU A 161 6.35 -6.65 6.64
C LEU A 161 5.27 -7.71 6.46
N ALA A 162 4.95 -8.07 5.21
CA ALA A 162 4.09 -9.20 4.90
C ALA A 162 4.88 -10.27 4.16
N GLY A 163 4.71 -11.52 4.57
CA GLY A 163 5.32 -12.67 3.93
C GLY A 163 5.66 -13.79 4.92
N PRO A 164 6.43 -14.79 4.47
CA PRO A 164 7.20 -14.79 3.22
C PRO A 164 6.39 -15.17 1.97
N LYS A 165 5.14 -15.66 2.11
CA LYS A 165 4.39 -16.25 1.00
C LYS A 165 3.12 -15.50 0.61
N ARG A 166 2.41 -14.83 1.54
CA ARG A 166 1.12 -14.18 1.25
C ARG A 166 1.06 -12.75 1.78
N PRO A 167 0.26 -11.85 1.15
CA PRO A 167 0.14 -10.44 1.57
C PRO A 167 -0.48 -10.22 2.96
N HIS A 168 -1.26 -11.19 3.48
CA HIS A 168 -1.89 -11.11 4.80
C HIS A 168 -1.04 -11.75 5.91
N ASP A 169 0.11 -12.35 5.58
CA ASP A 169 1.08 -12.88 6.55
C ASP A 169 1.88 -11.72 7.18
N ARG A 170 1.19 -10.78 7.83
CA ARG A 170 1.82 -9.62 8.47
C ARG A 170 2.64 -10.06 9.68
N VAL A 171 3.89 -9.60 9.72
CA VAL A 171 4.85 -9.77 10.81
C VAL A 171 5.37 -8.40 11.22
N GLY A 172 5.26 -8.06 12.51
CA GLY A 172 5.86 -6.83 13.05
C GLY A 172 7.36 -6.81 12.80
N LEU A 173 7.92 -5.64 12.45
CA LEU A 173 9.31 -5.51 11.98
C LEU A 173 10.32 -6.08 13.00
N SER A 174 10.05 -5.93 14.29
CA SER A 174 10.84 -6.48 15.40
C SER A 174 10.91 -8.02 15.42
N LYS A 175 9.93 -8.70 14.81
CA LYS A 175 9.77 -10.16 14.79
C LYS A 175 10.15 -10.79 13.45
N VAL A 176 10.50 -10.01 12.43
CA VAL A 176 10.80 -10.54 11.08
C VAL A 176 11.94 -11.57 11.12
N LYS A 177 13.00 -11.31 11.88
CA LYS A 177 14.12 -12.24 12.02
C LYS A 177 13.67 -13.58 12.62
N GLU A 178 12.97 -13.53 13.75
CA GLU A 178 12.46 -14.73 14.43
C GLU A 178 11.49 -15.50 13.53
N SER A 179 10.54 -14.80 12.92
CA SER A 179 9.57 -15.38 11.99
C SER A 179 10.25 -16.08 10.81
N PHE A 180 11.26 -15.45 10.20
CA PHE A 180 12.01 -16.05 9.10
C PHE A 180 12.78 -17.30 9.54
N LEU A 181 13.49 -17.24 10.68
CA LEU A 181 14.25 -18.38 11.20
C LEU A 181 13.33 -19.57 11.53
N ASN A 182 12.15 -19.31 12.09
CA ASN A 182 11.14 -20.35 12.34
C ASN A 182 10.59 -20.91 11.02
N ALA A 183 10.35 -20.06 10.02
CA ALA A 183 9.88 -20.48 8.71
C ALA A 183 10.90 -21.36 7.97
N LEU A 184 12.21 -21.18 8.18
CA LEU A 184 13.25 -22.01 7.54
C LEU A 184 13.06 -23.51 7.80
N THR A 185 12.82 -23.90 9.05
CA THR A 185 12.70 -25.32 9.44
C THR A 185 11.27 -25.83 9.39
N THR A 186 10.28 -24.94 9.39
CA THR A 186 8.86 -25.32 9.38
C THR A 186 8.53 -26.12 8.10
N PRO A 187 7.75 -27.21 8.19
CA PRO A 187 7.30 -27.97 7.02
C PRO A 187 6.59 -27.12 5.97
N VAL A 188 6.70 -27.51 4.69
CA VAL A 188 6.11 -26.74 3.56
C VAL A 188 4.59 -26.65 3.65
N ASP A 189 3.93 -27.72 4.09
CA ASP A 189 2.48 -27.81 4.33
C ASP A 189 1.99 -26.93 5.50
N LYS A 190 2.92 -26.47 6.34
CA LYS A 190 2.70 -25.50 7.42
C LYS A 190 3.29 -24.13 7.11
N ASP A 191 3.33 -23.77 5.83
CA ASP A 191 3.82 -22.49 5.33
C ASP A 191 5.33 -22.22 5.52
N GLY A 192 6.14 -23.21 5.87
CA GLY A 192 7.61 -23.07 5.98
C GLY A 192 8.39 -23.45 4.72
N PHE A 193 9.71 -23.53 4.84
CA PHE A 193 10.65 -23.88 3.77
C PHE A 193 11.25 -25.30 3.89
N ALA A 194 11.02 -25.98 5.02
CA ALA A 194 11.51 -27.34 5.31
C ALA A 194 13.01 -27.53 5.04
N VAL A 195 13.83 -26.52 5.37
CA VAL A 195 15.30 -26.60 5.26
C VAL A 195 15.82 -27.61 6.27
N PRO A 196 16.56 -28.65 5.84
CA PRO A 196 17.18 -29.62 6.74
C PRO A 196 18.15 -28.96 7.73
N ALA A 197 18.25 -29.52 8.95
CA ALA A 197 19.07 -28.95 10.02
C ALA A 197 20.56 -28.81 9.63
N ASP A 198 21.09 -29.75 8.85
CA ASP A 198 22.46 -29.74 8.32
C ASP A 198 22.70 -28.71 7.20
N ARG A 199 21.64 -28.02 6.75
CA ARG A 199 21.67 -27.01 5.68
C ARG A 199 21.31 -25.60 6.16
N LEU A 200 21.09 -25.39 7.46
CA LEU A 200 20.72 -24.08 8.01
C LEU A 200 21.86 -23.05 7.94
N ASP A 201 23.11 -23.51 7.97
CA ASP A 201 24.29 -22.65 7.82
C ASP A 201 24.85 -22.67 6.39
N ALA A 202 24.06 -23.18 5.42
CA ALA A 202 24.49 -23.26 4.03
C ALA A 202 24.80 -21.87 3.47
N THR A 203 25.94 -21.77 2.81
CA THR A 203 26.39 -20.56 2.14
C THR A 203 26.73 -20.84 0.67
N ALA A 204 26.66 -19.81 -0.17
CA ALA A 204 27.02 -19.89 -1.58
C ALA A 204 27.79 -18.63 -2.01
N PRO A 205 28.94 -18.75 -2.69
CA PRO A 205 29.65 -17.59 -3.19
C PRO A 205 28.87 -16.91 -4.32
N VAL A 206 28.93 -15.58 -4.39
CA VAL A 206 28.43 -14.83 -5.53
C VAL A 206 29.53 -14.78 -6.59
N ALA A 207 29.20 -15.25 -7.79
CA ALA A 207 30.11 -15.21 -8.92
C ALA A 207 30.57 -13.77 -9.20
N GLY A 208 31.88 -13.54 -9.13
CA GLY A 208 32.51 -12.28 -9.51
C GLY A 208 32.47 -11.14 -8.50
N SER A 209 31.90 -11.30 -7.29
CA SER A 209 31.91 -10.23 -6.27
C SER A 209 32.70 -10.55 -5.00
N GLY A 210 33.14 -11.80 -4.81
CA GLY A 210 33.81 -12.24 -3.57
C GLY A 210 32.88 -12.26 -2.35
N GLU A 211 31.60 -11.93 -2.53
CA GLU A 211 30.58 -11.94 -1.48
C GLU A 211 29.96 -13.34 -1.34
N THR A 212 29.24 -13.58 -0.24
CA THR A 212 28.64 -14.87 0.06
C THR A 212 27.18 -14.70 0.47
N LEU A 213 26.31 -15.49 -0.15
CA LEU A 213 24.90 -15.61 0.21
C LEU A 213 24.73 -16.66 1.31
N ARG A 214 23.75 -16.40 2.17
CA ARG A 214 23.19 -17.29 3.19
C ARG A 214 21.67 -17.17 3.20
N HIS A 215 20.99 -18.06 3.91
CA HIS A 215 19.55 -17.91 4.14
C HIS A 215 19.21 -16.52 4.70
N GLY A 216 18.21 -15.87 4.10
CA GLY A 216 17.79 -14.51 4.45
C GLY A 216 18.60 -13.38 3.79
N SER A 217 19.55 -13.71 2.91
CA SER A 217 20.23 -12.68 2.10
C SER A 217 19.23 -12.04 1.13
N VAL A 218 19.12 -10.72 1.18
CA VAL A 218 18.27 -9.95 0.25
C VAL A 218 18.97 -9.90 -1.11
N THR A 219 18.41 -10.56 -2.11
CA THR A 219 18.95 -10.56 -3.49
C THR A 219 18.22 -9.59 -4.42
N ILE A 220 17.00 -9.18 -4.05
CA ILE A 220 16.18 -8.20 -4.77
C ILE A 220 15.66 -7.18 -3.76
N ALA A 221 15.81 -5.89 -4.06
CA ALA A 221 15.26 -4.80 -3.29
C ALA A 221 14.66 -3.76 -4.23
N ALA A 222 13.34 -3.79 -4.42
CA ALA A 222 12.65 -2.97 -5.39
C ALA A 222 11.70 -1.97 -4.72
N ILE A 223 11.86 -0.68 -5.05
CA ILE A 223 10.86 0.35 -4.74
C ILE A 223 9.93 0.44 -5.96
N THR A 224 8.81 -0.26 -5.87
CA THR A 224 7.87 -0.47 -6.99
C THR A 224 6.41 -0.38 -6.55
N SER A 225 5.50 -0.70 -7.45
CA SER A 225 4.04 -0.73 -7.36
C SER A 225 3.41 0.65 -7.28
N CYS A 226 2.27 0.81 -7.95
CA CYS A 226 1.40 1.98 -7.78
C CYS A 226 0.96 2.14 -6.31
N THR A 227 0.87 1.05 -5.53
CA THR A 227 0.48 1.05 -4.11
C THR A 227 1.29 2.05 -3.28
N ASN A 228 2.61 2.08 -3.48
CA ASN A 228 3.53 2.90 -2.68
C ASN A 228 4.12 4.06 -3.49
N THR A 229 4.39 3.88 -4.79
CA THR A 229 5.04 4.93 -5.60
C THR A 229 4.11 6.11 -5.90
N SER A 230 2.80 5.93 -5.77
CA SER A 230 1.83 7.03 -5.81
C SER A 230 1.82 7.88 -4.54
N ASN A 231 2.45 7.41 -3.45
CA ASN A 231 2.43 8.05 -2.15
C ASN A 231 3.74 8.84 -1.92
N PRO A 232 3.70 10.18 -1.99
CA PRO A 232 4.90 10.99 -1.84
C PRO A 232 5.56 10.83 -0.46
N SER A 233 4.80 10.52 0.59
CA SER A 233 5.33 10.39 1.96
C SER A 233 6.36 9.26 2.05
N VAL A 234 6.05 8.07 1.53
CA VAL A 234 6.98 6.92 1.56
C VAL A 234 8.11 7.08 0.56
N MET A 235 7.88 7.73 -0.58
CA MET A 235 8.92 7.98 -1.59
C MET A 235 9.94 9.02 -1.12
N VAL A 236 9.49 10.13 -0.54
CA VAL A 236 10.35 11.11 0.11
C VAL A 236 11.05 10.49 1.32
N GLY A 237 10.33 9.69 2.12
CA GLY A 237 10.91 8.93 3.22
C GLY A 237 12.07 8.03 2.77
N ALA A 238 11.89 7.26 1.70
CA ALA A 238 12.94 6.42 1.12
C ALA A 238 14.15 7.25 0.67
N GLY A 239 13.90 8.38 -0.01
CA GLY A 239 14.97 9.31 -0.41
C GLY A 239 15.74 9.90 0.78
N LEU A 240 15.05 10.25 1.87
CA LEU A 240 15.68 10.76 3.10
C LEU A 240 16.51 9.68 3.81
N VAL A 241 16.03 8.43 3.83
CA VAL A 241 16.81 7.29 4.32
C VAL A 241 18.06 7.11 3.47
N ALA A 242 17.94 7.13 2.15
CA ALA A 242 19.07 7.00 1.23
C ALA A 242 20.11 8.11 1.43
N LYS A 243 19.67 9.37 1.57
CA LYS A 243 20.53 10.51 1.88
C LYS A 243 21.28 10.35 3.20
N LYS A 244 20.59 9.91 4.25
CA LYS A 244 21.18 9.65 5.57
C LYS A 244 22.16 8.47 5.55
N ALA A 245 21.90 7.45 4.75
CA ALA A 245 22.77 6.29 4.58
C ALA A 245 24.04 6.63 3.80
N ALA A 246 23.91 7.34 2.67
CA ALA A 246 25.03 7.82 1.86
C ALA A 246 25.95 8.74 2.66
N ALA A 247 25.39 9.67 3.44
CA ALA A 247 26.16 10.55 4.33
C ALA A 247 26.93 9.81 5.44
N ARG A 248 26.55 8.55 5.74
CA ARG A 248 27.24 7.66 6.67
C ARG A 248 28.19 6.68 5.98
N GLY A 249 28.38 6.79 4.67
CA GLY A 249 29.22 5.88 3.89
C GLY A 249 28.66 4.46 3.74
N LEU A 250 27.34 4.28 3.97
CA LEU A 250 26.71 2.98 3.80
C LEU A 250 26.49 2.68 2.31
N THR A 251 26.72 1.42 1.93
CA THR A 251 26.56 0.93 0.56
C THR A 251 25.69 -0.34 0.53
N VAL A 252 25.08 -0.61 -0.63
CA VAL A 252 24.34 -1.86 -0.88
C VAL A 252 25.31 -2.91 -1.46
N PRO A 253 25.27 -4.18 -1.02
CA PRO A 253 26.10 -5.25 -1.58
C PRO A 253 25.97 -5.37 -3.11
N GLY A 254 27.05 -5.80 -3.77
CA GLY A 254 27.16 -5.83 -5.23
C GLY A 254 26.09 -6.70 -5.89
N TYR A 255 25.75 -7.82 -5.24
CA TYR A 255 24.80 -8.82 -5.73
C TYR A 255 23.32 -8.43 -5.62
N VAL A 256 22.96 -7.38 -4.88
CA VAL A 256 21.55 -7.02 -4.71
C VAL A 256 21.05 -6.34 -5.99
N LYS A 257 20.02 -6.91 -6.60
CA LYS A 257 19.28 -6.26 -7.70
C LYS A 257 18.36 -5.20 -7.11
N THR A 258 18.85 -3.97 -7.07
CA THR A 258 18.09 -2.78 -6.66
C THR A 258 17.37 -2.14 -7.83
N SER A 259 16.18 -1.60 -7.60
CA SER A 259 15.40 -0.93 -8.64
C SER A 259 14.45 0.13 -8.04
N LEU A 260 14.25 1.21 -8.79
CA LEU A 260 13.19 2.17 -8.56
C LEU A 260 12.27 2.20 -9.80
N ALA A 261 11.02 1.82 -9.63
CA ALA A 261 10.03 1.73 -10.70
C ALA A 261 8.79 2.58 -10.37
N PRO A 262 8.83 3.90 -10.60
CA PRO A 262 7.72 4.77 -10.24
C PRO A 262 6.49 4.59 -11.12
N GLY A 263 5.30 4.72 -10.54
CA GLY A 263 4.04 4.71 -11.30
C GLY A 263 3.84 5.94 -12.21
N SER A 264 4.61 7.01 -12.04
CA SER A 264 4.54 8.19 -12.90
C SER A 264 5.84 9.01 -12.89
N ARG A 265 5.99 9.88 -13.89
CA ARG A 265 7.11 10.83 -14.00
C ARG A 265 7.12 11.89 -12.89
N VAL A 266 5.98 12.14 -12.24
CA VAL A 266 5.86 13.11 -11.14
C VAL A 266 6.75 12.71 -9.97
N VAL A 267 6.87 11.40 -9.70
CA VAL A 267 7.74 10.85 -8.66
C VAL A 267 9.19 11.26 -8.87
N ASN A 268 9.69 11.05 -10.08
CA ASN A 268 11.04 11.43 -10.42
C ASN A 268 11.26 12.94 -10.25
N SER A 269 10.32 13.76 -10.74
CA SER A 269 10.42 15.22 -10.68
C SER A 269 10.52 15.76 -9.24
N TYR A 270 9.70 15.29 -8.30
CA TYR A 270 9.82 15.78 -6.93
C TYR A 270 11.04 15.22 -6.20
N LEU A 271 11.49 13.99 -6.50
CA LEU A 271 12.71 13.42 -5.91
C LEU A 271 13.96 14.17 -6.38
N GLU A 272 14.02 14.55 -7.66
CA GLU A 272 15.08 15.38 -8.22
C GLU A 272 15.09 16.76 -7.57
N ARG A 273 13.94 17.45 -7.56
CA ARG A 273 13.81 18.81 -6.98
C ARG A 273 14.13 18.85 -5.49
N ALA A 274 13.84 17.78 -4.76
CA ALA A 274 14.17 17.66 -3.34
C ALA A 274 15.64 17.25 -3.08
N GLY A 275 16.43 16.97 -4.12
CA GLY A 275 17.80 16.47 -3.98
C GLY A 275 17.85 15.09 -3.31
N LEU A 276 16.87 14.24 -3.62
CA LEU A 276 16.70 12.90 -3.06
C LEU A 276 16.93 11.77 -4.07
N LEU A 277 16.87 12.07 -5.38
CA LEU A 277 17.13 11.07 -6.42
C LEU A 277 18.60 10.61 -6.42
N GLU A 278 19.54 11.55 -6.39
CA GLU A 278 20.98 11.23 -6.41
C GLU A 278 21.39 10.33 -5.22
N PRO A 279 20.94 10.58 -3.97
CA PRO A 279 21.12 9.62 -2.88
C PRO A 279 20.55 8.22 -3.12
N LEU A 280 19.37 8.11 -3.74
CA LEU A 280 18.80 6.81 -4.10
C LEU A 280 19.68 6.09 -5.12
N GLN A 281 20.17 6.81 -6.14
CA GLN A 281 21.08 6.28 -7.16
C GLN A 281 22.44 5.86 -6.58
N ALA A 282 22.96 6.58 -5.58
CA ALA A 282 24.17 6.20 -4.84
C ALA A 282 24.01 4.85 -4.12
N LEU A 283 22.79 4.52 -3.69
CA LEU A 283 22.42 3.19 -3.17
C LEU A 283 21.91 2.23 -4.27
N ARG A 284 22.15 2.57 -5.55
CA ARG A 284 21.81 1.80 -6.75
C ARG A 284 20.31 1.66 -7.04
N PHE A 285 19.44 2.43 -6.37
CA PHE A 285 18.02 2.56 -6.71
C PHE A 285 17.82 3.52 -7.89
N ASN A 286 18.35 3.12 -9.05
CA ASN A 286 18.17 3.84 -10.30
C ASN A 286 16.74 3.68 -10.82
N VAL A 287 16.22 4.70 -11.50
CA VAL A 287 14.94 4.60 -12.20
C VAL A 287 15.10 3.62 -13.37
N VAL A 288 14.44 2.47 -13.29
CA VAL A 288 14.53 1.41 -14.32
C VAL A 288 13.38 1.46 -15.33
N GLY A 289 12.29 2.14 -14.99
CA GLY A 289 11.13 2.29 -15.86
C GLY A 289 9.93 2.90 -15.15
N TYR A 290 8.90 3.23 -15.92
CA TYR A 290 7.62 3.73 -15.41
C TYR A 290 6.54 2.68 -15.69
N GLY A 291 6.24 1.85 -14.70
CA GLY A 291 5.32 0.72 -14.85
C GLY A 291 5.42 -0.27 -13.68
N CYS A 292 4.71 -1.40 -13.77
CA CYS A 292 4.58 -2.36 -12.67
C CYS A 292 5.85 -3.14 -12.28
N THR A 293 6.97 -2.96 -12.97
CA THR A 293 8.18 -3.81 -12.92
C THR A 293 8.85 -3.91 -11.54
N THR A 294 9.67 -4.95 -11.29
CA THR A 294 10.46 -5.18 -10.06
C THR A 294 11.95 -5.23 -10.35
#